data_AF-X1IIS0-F1
#
_entry.id   AF-X1IIS0-F1
#
_cell.length_a   1.000
_cell.length_b   1.000
_cell.length_c   1.000
_cell.angle_alpha   90.00
_cell.angle_beta   90.00
_cell.angle_gamma   90.00
#
_symmetry.space_group_name_H-M   'P 1'
#
loop_
_entity.id
_entity.type
_entity.pdbx_description
1 polymer ?
#
loop_
_entity_poly.entity_id
_entity_poly.type
_entity_poly.pdbx_seq_one_letter_code
_entity_poly.pdbx_strand_id
1 'polypeptide(L)' 'MVKISKIKTIKAREILDSRGNPTIEVDLITNQGLFQVSVPSGVSKGKYEAVEKKAKIAVNNVNKISSNSYC' A
#
# COMPACT_ATOMS: atom_id res chain seq x y z
N MET A 1 -5.41 -8.88 -28.02
CA MET A 1 -5.93 -9.74 -26.93
C MET A 1 -5.28 -9.30 -25.62
N VAL A 2 -6.01 -8.59 -24.74
CA VAL A 2 -5.46 -8.11 -23.46
C VAL A 2 -5.53 -9.27 -22.47
N LYS A 3 -4.38 -9.73 -21.99
CA LYS A 3 -4.28 -10.81 -21.00
C LYS A 3 -4.64 -10.23 -19.63
N ILE A 4 -5.80 -10.59 -19.09
CA ILE A 4 -6.20 -10.15 -17.74
C ILE A 4 -5.27 -10.82 -16.72
N SER A 5 -4.63 -10.00 -15.89
CA SER A 5 -3.73 -10.46 -14.83
C SER A 5 -4.41 -10.32 -13.48
N LYS A 6 -4.47 -11.41 -12.70
CA LYS A 6 -5.00 -11.40 -11.33
C LYS A 6 -3.93 -10.96 -10.35
N ILE A 7 -4.35 -10.29 -9.28
CA ILE A 7 -3.50 -10.01 -8.12
C ILE A 7 -3.26 -11.35 -7.41
N LYS A 8 -2.00 -11.71 -7.19
CA LYS A 8 -1.61 -12.93 -6.47
C LYS A 8 -1.38 -12.67 -4.99
N THR A 9 -0.69 -11.58 -4.70
CA THR A 9 -0.26 -11.25 -3.35
C THR A 9 -0.05 -9.76 -3.23
N ILE A 10 -0.40 -9.24 -2.07
CA ILE A 10 -0.14 -7.86 -1.68
C ILE A 10 0.64 -7.92 -0.36
N LYS A 11 1.79 -7.25 -0.29
CA LYS A 11 2.56 -7.12 0.94
C LYS A 11 2.87 -5.66 1.19
N ALA A 12 2.83 -5.25 2.45
CA ALA A 12 3.19 -3.90 2.86
C ALA A 12 4.32 -3.92 3.87
N ARG A 13 5.13 -2.86 3.83
CA ARG A 13 6.19 -2.57 4.78
C ARG A 13 6.21 -1.08 5.13
N GLU A 14 6.83 -0.77 6.25
CA GLU A 14 7.06 0.60 6.71
C GLU A 14 8.41 1.09 6.17
N ILE A 15 8.43 2.28 5.59
CA ILE A 15 9.61 2.98 5.09
C ILE A 15 9.63 4.41 5.63
N LEU A 16 10.73 5.13 5.43
CA LEU A 16 10.82 6.54 5.79
C LEU A 16 10.64 7.42 4.56
N ASP A 17 9.88 8.51 4.71
CA ASP A 17 9.79 9.56 3.70
C ASP A 17 11.03 10.48 3.71
N SER A 18 11.07 11.47 2.82
CA SER A 18 12.18 12.42 2.72
C SER A 18 12.38 13.31 3.96
N ARG A 19 11.42 13.35 4.88
CA ARG A 19 11.46 14.09 6.15
C ARG A 19 11.74 13.18 7.34
N GLY A 20 11.96 11.89 7.11
CA GLY A 20 12.18 10.90 8.16
C GLY A 20 10.90 10.45 8.87
N ASN A 21 9.72 10.78 8.35
CA ASN A 21 8.46 10.28 8.90
C ASN A 21 8.17 8.88 8.36
N PRO A 22 7.66 7.96 9.19
CA PRO A 22 7.26 6.65 8.70
C PRO A 22 6.06 6.73 7.76
N THR A 23 6.17 6.09 6.61
CA THR A 23 5.11 5.90 5.61
C THR A 23 5.05 4.44 5.15
N ILE A 24 4.07 4.11 4.32
CA ILE A 24 3.82 2.76 3.81
C ILE A 24 4.33 2.59 2.38
N GLU A 25 4.93 1.43 2.12
CA GLU A 25 5.25 0.93 0.79
C GLU A 25 4.57 -0.41 0.57
N VAL A 26 4.03 -0.61 -0.63
CA VAL A 26 3.25 -1.80 -1.00
C VAL A 26 3.86 -2.47 -2.23
N ASP A 27 4.07 -3.77 -2.10
CA ASP A 27 4.42 -4.70 -3.16
C ASP A 27 3.16 -5.43 -3.64
N LEU A 28 2.88 -5.34 -4.94
CA LEU A 28 1.80 -6.03 -5.61
C LEU A 28 2.37 -7.01 -6.63
N ILE A 29 2.10 -8.30 -6.44
CA ILE A 29 2.60 -9.38 -7.28
C ILE A 29 1.47 -9.88 -8.17
N THR A 30 1.70 -9.92 -9.49
CA THR A 30 0.75 -10.48 -10.46
C THR A 30 1.44 -11.47 -11.40
N ASN A 31 0.72 -12.00 -12.39
CA ASN A 31 1.32 -12.79 -13.48
C ASN A 31 2.26 -11.99 -14.38
N GLN A 32 2.24 -10.65 -14.29
CA GLN A 32 3.05 -9.76 -15.11
C GLN A 32 4.33 -9.30 -14.40
N GLY A 33 4.46 -9.57 -13.09
CA GLY A 33 5.64 -9.21 -12.30
C GLY A 33 5.30 -8.59 -10.96
N LEU A 34 6.32 -7.95 -10.38
CA LEU A 34 6.27 -7.19 -9.13
C LEU A 34 6.09 -5.71 -9.44
N PHE A 35 5.13 -5.08 -8.77
CA PHE A 35 4.88 -3.64 -8.81
C PHE A 35 5.03 -3.09 -7.41
N GLN A 36 5.88 -2.08 -7.24
CA GLN A 36 6.17 -1.48 -5.93
C GLN A 36 5.79 -0.01 -5.95
N VAL A 37 5.08 0.45 -4.92
CA VAL A 37 4.64 1.85 -4.81
C VAL A 37 4.71 2.31 -3.35
N SER A 38 5.26 3.51 -3.14
CA SER A 38 5.29 4.21 -1.85
C SER A 38 4.26 5.33 -1.78
N VAL A 39 3.66 5.56 -0.61
CA VAL A 39 2.70 6.64 -0.38
C VAL A 39 3.41 7.88 0.20
N PRO A 40 3.22 9.08 -0.36
CA PRO A 40 3.77 10.31 0.23
C PRO A 40 3.01 10.69 1.52
N SER A 41 3.70 11.40 2.43
CA SER A 41 3.05 11.96 3.62
C SER A 41 2.24 13.21 3.26
N GLY A 42 0.97 13.25 3.70
CA GLY A 42 0.11 14.40 3.51
C GLY A 42 0.40 15.47 4.56
N VAL A 43 0.54 16.73 4.15
CA VAL A 43 0.71 17.87 5.08
C VAL A 43 -0.56 18.70 5.17
N SER A 44 -1.29 18.84 4.05
CA SER A 44 -2.59 19.50 4.01
C SER A 44 -3.60 18.74 4.86
N LYS A 45 -4.45 19.48 5.59
CA LYS A 45 -5.53 18.92 6.41
C LYS A 45 -6.81 19.70 6.13
N GLY A 46 -7.43 19.44 5.00
CA GLY A 46 -8.78 19.89 4.69
C GLY A 46 -9.83 19.03 5.42
N LYS A 47 -10.98 19.64 5.76
CA LYS A 47 -12.12 18.96 6.40
C LYS A 47 -12.67 17.78 5.57
N TYR A 48 -12.44 17.80 4.25
CA TYR A 48 -12.93 16.81 3.29
C TYR A 48 -11.81 15.94 2.69
N GLU A 49 -10.57 16.05 3.19
CA GLU A 49 -9.46 15.20 2.74
C GLU A 49 -9.53 13.81 3.37
N ALA A 50 -9.06 12.80 2.62
CA ALA A 50 -8.93 11.45 3.16
C ALA A 50 -7.91 11.42 4.29
N VAL A 51 -8.31 10.89 5.45
CA VAL A 51 -7.45 10.86 6.64
C VAL A 51 -6.47 9.69 6.56
N GLU A 52 -5.19 10.01 6.64
CA GLU A 52 -4.12 9.01 6.73
C GLU A 52 -4.16 8.23 8.05
N LYS A 53 -3.66 6.99 8.00
CA LYS A 53 -3.46 6.15 9.18
C LYS A 53 -1.97 6.11 9.50
N LYS A 54 -1.62 5.89 10.78
CA LYS A 54 -0.23 5.62 11.18
C LYS A 54 0.34 4.46 10.36
N ALA A 55 1.57 4.59 9.88
CA ALA A 55 2.20 3.63 8.96
C ALA A 55 2.08 2.18 9.44
N LYS A 56 2.42 1.90 10.70
CA LYS A 56 2.28 0.56 11.30
C LYS A 56 0.87 -0.03 11.23
N ILE A 57 -0.17 0.80 11.41
CA ILE A 57 -1.57 0.35 11.31
C ILE A 57 -1.93 0.10 9.84
N ALA A 58 -1.52 1.00 8.95
CA ALA A 58 -1.74 0.86 7.52
C ALA A 58 -1.10 -0.43 6.97
N VAL A 59 0.15 -0.72 7.34
CA VAL A 59 0.88 -1.94 6.96
C VAL A 59 0.12 -3.18 7.41
N ASN A 60 -0.32 -3.24 8.67
CA ASN A 60 -1.09 -4.36 9.19
C ASN A 60 -2.42 -4.55 8.45
N ASN A 61 -3.10 -3.45 8.14
CA ASN A 61 -4.37 -3.51 7.40
C ASN A 61 -4.16 -4.07 5.99
N VAL A 62 -3.12 -3.64 5.28
CA VAL A 62 -2.82 -4.15 3.94
C VAL A 62 -2.43 -5.63 4.00
N ASN A 63 -1.58 -6.02 4.95
CA ASN A 63 -1.17 -7.42 5.09
C ASN A 63 -2.36 -8.33 5.45
N LYS A 64 -3.40 -7.81 6.13
CA LYS A 64 -4.67 -8.54 6.38
C LYS A 64 -5.53 -8.70 5.12
N ILE A 65 -5.45 -7.80 4.14
CA ILE A 65 -6.17 -7.95 2.87
C ILE A 65 -5.65 -9.18 2.14
N SER A 66 -4.35 -9.45 2.19
CA SER A 66 -3.78 -10.66 1.59
C SER A 66 -4.21 -11.95 2.27
N SER A 67 -4.67 -11.92 3.54
CA SER A 67 -5.16 -13.11 4.25
C SER A 67 -6.66 -13.37 4.06
N ASN A 68 -7.46 -12.34 3.73
CA ASN A 68 -8.85 -12.51 3.36
C ASN A 68 -8.95 -12.78 1.86
N SER A 69 -8.78 -14.05 1.51
CA SER A 69 -8.85 -14.58 0.15
C SER A 69 -10.10 -14.12 -0.61
N TYR A 70 -9.95 -13.07 -1.42
CA TYR A 70 -10.74 -12.82 -2.64
C TYR A 70 -9.84 -12.98 -3.88
N CYS A 71 -8.92 -13.96 -3.87
CA CYS A 71 -8.02 -14.28 -4.98
C CYS A 71 -8.47 -15.57 -5.68
#